data_AF-A0A847A5X4-F1
#
_entry.id   AF-A0A847A5X4-F1
#
_cell.length_a   1.000
_cell.length_b   1.000
_cell.length_c   1.000
_cell.angle_alpha   90.00
_cell.angle_beta   90.00
_cell.angle_gamma   90.00
#
_symmetry.space_group_name_H-M   'P 1'
#
loop_
_entity.id
_entity.type
_entity.pdbx_description
1 polymer ?
#
loop_
_entity_poly.entity_id
_entity_poly.type
_entity_poly.pdbx_seq_one_letter_code
_entity_poly.pdbx_strand_id
1 'polypeptide(L)'
;MRVAEISLPAIRHNVQHIRELTGGQVIAVIKANGYGHGASFAATAAIEGGATLLGVADLEEALALRDAGITAPIICWLHGAGVDFDAAVEHDIEIGVSHLSQLDSLAQAAHRAGKTANLQFKLDTGLSRNGASPDEWRDLFARGAALETAGQVRVRGIFSHLANAGEAADRQQQQRFDEAIELLLECGIEPEMVHLAASAATFASPHLRYNTVRVGMAIYGLSPMAGKTSADLGLVPAMTLRSEIVALRHISAGTGVSYGYNHVAQSDTTLGLIPFGYADGMPRALNGSGATVTIAGRHCPIVGRIGMDQCIVDLGKLGKKVTVGDPVVLFGDPTSGVPPVELWAEVMGTINYEIVAGIGSRVVRVASERPVATTQKLEVAHPDAMHEFGVRLGRRLVAGDLVVLTGPLGAGKTTLTRGIGEGLEVRGPVTSPTFVLARTHPALGDGPPLIHVDAYRLADAHELEDLDLDFEGSVVVAEWGAGLLDEQGSWVEIVIERPTGAGAGLDADAVTLDMSDGPIEPRRIVVTGYGPRWAGGVL
;
A
#
# COMPACT_ATOMS: atom_id res chain seq x y z
N MET A 1 11.53 -14.42 -8.44
CA MET A 1 10.68 -14.13 -9.61
C MET A 1 10.27 -12.66 -9.50
N ARG A 2 10.13 -11.91 -10.59
CA ARG A 2 9.87 -10.45 -10.52
C ARG A 2 8.38 -10.20 -10.23
N VAL A 3 8.05 -9.67 -9.04
CA VAL A 3 6.66 -9.49 -8.60
C VAL A 3 6.44 -8.09 -8.03
N ALA A 4 5.34 -7.45 -8.41
CA ALA A 4 4.75 -6.33 -7.69
C ALA A 4 3.48 -6.84 -6.99
N GLU A 5 3.56 -7.02 -5.68
CA GLU A 5 2.42 -7.40 -4.85
C GLU A 5 1.60 -6.13 -4.53
N ILE A 6 0.29 -6.16 -4.75
CA ILE A 6 -0.59 -4.99 -4.60
C ILE A 6 -1.68 -5.29 -3.56
N SER A 7 -1.62 -4.63 -2.41
CA SER A 7 -2.66 -4.75 -1.38
C SER A 7 -3.95 -4.05 -1.82
N LEU A 8 -5.00 -4.83 -2.07
CA LEU A 8 -6.35 -4.30 -2.32
C LEU A 8 -6.98 -3.70 -1.04
N PRO A 9 -6.77 -4.28 0.17
CA PRO A 9 -7.13 -3.64 1.43
C PRO A 9 -6.53 -2.23 1.60
N ALA A 10 -5.28 -2.02 1.18
CA ALA A 10 -4.67 -0.68 1.24
C ALA A 10 -5.36 0.31 0.30
N ILE A 11 -5.72 -0.09 -0.93
CA ILE A 11 -6.46 0.78 -1.87
C ILE A 11 -7.84 1.12 -1.32
N ARG A 12 -8.58 0.15 -0.77
CA ARG A 12 -9.88 0.37 -0.11
C ARG A 12 -9.75 1.37 1.04
N HIS A 13 -8.81 1.15 1.96
CA HIS A 13 -8.50 2.04 3.08
C HIS A 13 -8.19 3.47 2.61
N ASN A 14 -7.31 3.63 1.63
CA ASN A 14 -6.90 4.95 1.15
C ASN A 14 -8.08 5.73 0.52
N VAL A 15 -8.94 5.06 -0.26
CA VAL A 15 -10.13 5.69 -0.85
C VAL A 15 -11.16 6.05 0.23
N GLN A 16 -11.43 5.14 1.17
CA GLN A 16 -12.32 5.40 2.29
C GLN A 16 -11.83 6.59 3.11
N HIS A 17 -10.54 6.63 3.47
CA HIS A 17 -9.95 7.73 4.24
C HIS A 17 -10.08 9.08 3.50
N ILE A 18 -9.86 9.11 2.18
CA ILE A 18 -10.04 10.32 1.36
C ILE A 18 -11.52 10.75 1.32
N ARG A 19 -12.45 9.80 1.21
CA ARG A 19 -13.89 10.07 1.24
C ARG A 19 -14.34 10.64 2.59
N GLU A 20 -13.86 10.09 3.70
CA GLU A 20 -14.13 10.58 5.06
C GLU A 20 -13.51 11.96 5.31
N LEU A 21 -12.26 12.17 4.87
CA LEU A 21 -11.53 13.44 4.97
C LEU A 21 -12.20 14.58 4.18
N THR A 22 -12.91 14.27 3.10
CA THR A 22 -13.51 15.27 2.19
C THR A 22 -15.02 15.44 2.38
N GLY A 23 -15.75 14.40 2.79
CA GLY A 23 -17.21 14.40 2.87
C GLY A 23 -17.93 14.43 1.51
N GLY A 24 -17.17 14.40 0.41
CA GLY A 24 -17.67 14.53 -0.96
C GLY A 24 -17.55 13.24 -1.77
N GLN A 25 -17.78 13.36 -3.08
CA GLN A 25 -17.54 12.28 -4.02
C GLN A 25 -16.03 12.10 -4.28
N VAL A 26 -15.62 10.87 -4.59
CA VAL A 26 -14.22 10.52 -4.86
C VAL A 26 -14.11 9.87 -6.23
N ILE A 27 -13.38 10.53 -7.12
CA ILE A 27 -13.01 9.98 -8.44
C ILE A 27 -11.62 9.36 -8.31
N ALA A 28 -11.55 8.03 -8.42
CA ALA A 28 -10.30 7.28 -8.34
C ALA A 28 -9.63 7.22 -9.71
N VAL A 29 -8.39 7.73 -9.83
CA VAL A 29 -7.71 7.85 -11.12
C VAL A 29 -6.83 6.62 -11.39
N ILE A 30 -7.29 5.76 -12.31
CA ILE A 30 -6.76 4.43 -12.64
C ILE A 30 -5.89 4.44 -13.91
N LYS A 31 -5.61 5.61 -14.49
CA LYS A 31 -4.71 5.76 -15.66
C LYS A 31 -3.31 5.17 -15.47
N ALA A 32 -2.58 5.02 -16.57
CA ALA A 32 -1.26 4.41 -16.66
C ALA A 32 -1.20 3.01 -16.02
N ASN A 33 -2.18 2.15 -16.36
CA ASN A 33 -2.37 0.83 -15.74
C ASN A 33 -2.42 0.89 -14.20
N GLY A 34 -3.26 1.76 -13.65
CA GLY A 34 -3.34 2.05 -12.21
C GLY A 34 -2.03 2.60 -11.65
N TYR A 35 -1.40 3.55 -12.34
CA TYR A 35 -0.03 4.03 -12.05
C TYR A 35 0.95 2.85 -11.84
N GLY A 36 0.94 1.90 -12.77
CA GLY A 36 1.75 0.69 -12.73
C GLY A 36 1.32 -0.37 -11.71
N HIS A 37 0.27 -0.15 -10.90
CA HIS A 37 -0.22 -1.14 -9.93
C HIS A 37 -1.03 -2.24 -10.60
N GLY A 38 -1.86 -1.92 -11.60
CA GLY A 38 -2.74 -2.88 -12.29
C GLY A 38 -4.19 -2.39 -12.34
N ALA A 39 -4.66 -1.96 -13.51
CA ALA A 39 -5.89 -1.19 -13.66
C ALA A 39 -7.16 -1.90 -13.14
N SER A 40 -7.40 -3.15 -13.54
CA SER A 40 -8.65 -3.87 -13.23
C SER A 40 -8.89 -4.02 -11.72
N PHE A 41 -7.96 -4.62 -10.96
CA PHE A 41 -8.15 -4.78 -9.52
C PHE A 41 -8.00 -3.48 -8.73
N ALA A 42 -7.23 -2.50 -9.23
CA ALA A 42 -7.18 -1.17 -8.64
C ALA A 42 -8.53 -0.44 -8.78
N ALA A 43 -9.23 -0.60 -9.91
CA ALA A 43 -10.58 -0.11 -10.11
C ALA A 43 -11.56 -0.78 -9.13
N THR A 44 -11.57 -2.12 -9.05
CA THR A 44 -12.43 -2.87 -8.11
C THR A 44 -12.22 -2.41 -6.66
N ALA A 45 -10.98 -2.42 -6.17
CA ALA A 45 -10.68 -2.00 -4.80
C ALA A 45 -10.99 -0.52 -4.54
N ALA A 46 -10.89 0.35 -5.56
CA ALA A 46 -11.30 1.74 -5.41
C ALA A 46 -12.83 1.91 -5.30
N ILE A 47 -13.61 1.15 -6.07
CA ILE A 47 -15.08 1.14 -5.98
C ILE A 47 -15.51 0.63 -4.59
N GLU A 48 -14.91 -0.47 -4.13
CA GLU A 48 -15.17 -1.05 -2.81
C GLU A 48 -14.80 -0.09 -1.65
N GLY A 49 -13.76 0.73 -1.81
CA GLY A 49 -13.42 1.81 -0.89
C GLY A 49 -14.37 3.03 -0.93
N GLY A 50 -15.33 3.05 -1.87
CA GLY A 50 -16.35 4.09 -2.00
C GLY A 50 -16.06 5.17 -3.04
N ALA A 51 -15.21 4.91 -4.05
CA ALA A 51 -15.12 5.78 -5.21
C ALA A 51 -16.41 5.73 -6.05
N THR A 52 -16.92 6.88 -6.48
CA THR A 52 -18.20 7.00 -7.21
C THR A 52 -18.06 6.98 -8.73
N LEU A 53 -16.84 7.20 -9.24
CA LEU A 53 -16.50 7.29 -10.65
C LEU A 53 -14.99 7.00 -10.80
N LEU A 54 -14.60 6.34 -11.88
CA LEU A 54 -13.20 6.07 -12.20
C LEU A 54 -12.67 7.05 -13.25
N GLY A 55 -11.44 7.53 -13.11
CA GLY A 55 -10.80 8.44 -14.07
C GLY A 55 -9.62 7.77 -14.79
N VAL A 56 -9.61 7.79 -16.12
CA VAL A 56 -8.47 7.32 -16.94
C VAL A 56 -8.01 8.43 -17.90
N ALA A 57 -6.90 8.23 -18.61
CA ALA A 57 -6.40 9.26 -19.53
C ALA A 57 -7.23 9.31 -20.82
N ASP A 58 -7.20 8.22 -21.57
CA ASP A 58 -7.72 8.06 -22.92
C ASP A 58 -8.90 7.05 -22.97
N LEU A 59 -9.44 6.79 -24.17
CA LEU A 59 -10.58 5.91 -24.34
C LEU A 59 -10.17 4.44 -24.29
N GLU A 60 -8.97 4.11 -24.76
CA GLU A 60 -8.39 2.78 -24.77
C GLU A 60 -8.23 2.22 -23.35
N GLU A 61 -7.79 3.03 -22.38
CA GLU A 61 -7.81 2.67 -20.96
C GLU A 61 -9.23 2.44 -20.41
N ALA A 62 -10.23 3.17 -20.89
CA ALA A 62 -11.62 3.05 -20.43
C ALA A 62 -12.29 1.77 -20.97
N LEU A 63 -12.05 1.46 -22.25
CA LEU A 63 -12.51 0.23 -22.89
C LEU A 63 -11.82 -1.00 -22.29
N ALA A 64 -10.52 -0.95 -22.00
CA ALA A 64 -9.81 -2.03 -21.32
C ALA A 64 -10.36 -2.33 -19.90
N LEU A 65 -10.92 -1.34 -19.20
CA LEU A 65 -11.64 -1.55 -17.94
C LEU A 65 -13.02 -2.20 -18.16
N ARG A 66 -13.75 -1.82 -19.23
CA ARG A 66 -15.02 -2.46 -19.62
C ARG A 66 -14.82 -3.93 -20.01
N ASP A 67 -13.78 -4.24 -20.80
CA ASP A 67 -13.40 -5.60 -21.16
C ASP A 67 -13.00 -6.45 -19.94
N ALA A 68 -12.42 -5.81 -18.92
CA ALA A 68 -12.15 -6.41 -17.61
C ALA A 68 -13.39 -6.51 -16.69
N GLY A 69 -14.60 -6.25 -17.20
CA GLY A 69 -15.87 -6.42 -16.49
C GLY A 69 -16.25 -5.26 -15.55
N ILE A 70 -15.54 -4.14 -15.56
CA ILE A 70 -15.86 -2.99 -14.69
C ILE A 70 -17.11 -2.28 -15.23
N THR A 71 -18.20 -2.33 -14.47
CA THR A 71 -19.50 -1.71 -14.79
C THR A 71 -19.72 -0.32 -14.16
N ALA A 72 -18.87 0.10 -13.22
CA ALA A 72 -18.95 1.41 -12.59
C ALA A 72 -18.77 2.56 -13.62
N PRO A 73 -19.21 3.79 -13.33
CA PRO A 73 -18.94 4.94 -14.18
C PRO A 73 -17.44 5.14 -14.43
N ILE A 74 -17.06 5.49 -15.66
CA ILE A 74 -15.68 5.80 -16.07
C ILE A 74 -15.67 7.11 -16.86
N ILE A 75 -14.74 8.01 -16.55
CA ILE A 75 -14.45 9.22 -17.35
C ILE A 75 -13.04 9.17 -17.96
N CYS A 76 -12.91 9.60 -19.21
CA CYS A 76 -11.63 9.85 -19.88
C CYS A 76 -11.58 11.26 -20.52
N TRP A 77 -10.39 11.84 -20.65
CA TRP A 77 -10.24 13.30 -20.86
C TRP A 77 -9.03 13.73 -21.73
N LEU A 78 -8.39 12.81 -22.43
CA LEU A 78 -7.23 13.06 -23.29
C LEU A 78 -7.51 12.49 -24.68
N HIS A 79 -8.09 13.34 -25.53
CA HIS A 79 -8.71 12.91 -26.79
C HIS A 79 -7.92 13.42 -27.99
N GLY A 80 -7.44 12.50 -28.83
CA GLY A 80 -6.87 12.81 -30.13
C GLY A 80 -7.95 13.15 -31.17
N ALA A 81 -7.54 13.71 -32.31
CA ALA A 81 -8.48 14.10 -33.39
C ALA A 81 -9.20 12.92 -34.07
N GLY A 82 -8.76 11.67 -33.82
CA GLY A 82 -9.37 10.45 -34.35
C GLY A 82 -9.91 9.51 -33.26
N VAL A 83 -10.31 10.05 -32.09
CA VAL A 83 -10.94 9.25 -31.03
C VAL A 83 -12.31 8.73 -31.48
N ASP A 84 -12.63 7.48 -31.11
CA ASP A 84 -13.90 6.85 -31.44
C ASP A 84 -14.99 7.19 -30.41
N PHE A 85 -15.68 8.32 -30.62
CA PHE A 85 -16.80 8.69 -29.76
C PHE A 85 -18.03 7.78 -29.95
N ASP A 86 -18.14 7.00 -31.02
CA ASP A 86 -19.23 6.00 -31.16
C ASP A 86 -18.99 4.84 -30.19
N ALA A 87 -17.76 4.33 -30.09
CA ALA A 87 -17.37 3.34 -29.09
C ALA A 87 -17.53 3.85 -27.64
N ALA A 88 -17.17 5.12 -27.37
CA ALA A 88 -17.39 5.73 -26.06
C ALA A 88 -18.88 5.75 -25.66
N VAL A 89 -19.76 6.08 -26.62
CA VAL A 89 -21.22 6.06 -26.42
C VAL A 89 -21.77 4.64 -26.34
N GLU A 90 -21.24 3.69 -27.10
CA GLU A 90 -21.65 2.28 -27.04
C GLU A 90 -21.38 1.67 -25.66
N HIS A 91 -20.20 1.93 -25.08
CA HIS A 91 -19.74 1.39 -23.80
C HIS A 91 -20.05 2.26 -22.56
N ASP A 92 -20.82 3.34 -22.71
CA ASP A 92 -21.15 4.31 -21.64
C ASP A 92 -19.89 4.82 -20.90
N ILE A 93 -19.01 5.48 -21.64
CA ILE A 93 -17.83 6.18 -21.14
C ILE A 93 -18.11 7.68 -21.12
N GLU A 94 -17.93 8.30 -19.95
CA GLU A 94 -18.12 9.73 -19.75
C GLU A 94 -16.93 10.52 -20.33
N ILE A 95 -17.19 11.62 -21.03
CA ILE A 95 -16.16 12.34 -21.78
C ILE A 95 -15.83 13.71 -21.15
N GLY A 96 -14.56 13.90 -20.76
CA GLY A 96 -13.99 15.20 -20.40
C GLY A 96 -13.76 16.08 -21.63
N VAL A 97 -14.81 16.76 -22.08
CA VAL A 97 -14.84 17.64 -23.26
C VAL A 97 -14.00 18.89 -23.02
N SER A 98 -13.06 19.16 -23.91
CA SER A 98 -12.12 20.29 -23.81
C SER A 98 -12.34 21.37 -24.89
N HIS A 99 -13.05 21.06 -25.98
CA HIS A 99 -13.28 21.99 -27.10
C HIS A 99 -14.66 21.76 -27.74
N LEU A 100 -15.18 22.80 -28.41
CA LEU A 100 -16.50 22.78 -29.09
C LEU A 100 -16.64 21.65 -30.12
N SER A 101 -15.57 21.36 -30.88
CA SER A 101 -15.54 20.28 -31.88
C SER A 101 -15.61 18.87 -31.28
N GLN A 102 -15.12 18.68 -30.04
CA GLN A 102 -15.28 17.42 -29.32
C GLN A 102 -16.73 17.26 -28.85
N LEU A 103 -17.35 18.32 -28.33
CA LEU A 103 -18.76 18.34 -27.94
C LEU A 103 -19.68 17.97 -29.11
N ASP A 104 -19.47 18.60 -30.27
CA ASP A 104 -20.26 18.33 -31.48
C ASP A 104 -20.04 16.91 -32.02
N SER A 105 -18.82 16.38 -31.96
CA SER A 105 -18.53 15.00 -32.42
C SER A 105 -19.17 13.95 -31.50
N LEU A 106 -19.12 14.18 -30.18
CA LEU A 106 -19.76 13.33 -29.17
C LEU A 106 -21.29 13.33 -29.32
N ALA A 107 -21.90 14.50 -29.49
CA ALA A 107 -23.35 14.62 -29.67
C ALA A 107 -23.85 14.01 -30.99
N GLN A 108 -23.00 13.97 -32.03
CA GLN A 108 -23.28 13.25 -33.27
C GLN A 108 -23.18 11.72 -33.08
N ALA A 109 -22.21 11.22 -32.33
CA ALA A 109 -22.11 9.80 -31.97
C ALA A 109 -23.32 9.35 -31.12
N ALA A 110 -23.69 10.15 -30.12
CA ALA A 110 -24.90 9.97 -29.32
C ALA A 110 -26.16 9.84 -30.18
N HIS A 111 -26.33 10.77 -31.14
CA HIS A 111 -27.44 10.75 -32.09
C HIS A 111 -27.43 9.52 -33.01
N ARG A 112 -26.26 9.09 -33.52
CA ARG A 112 -26.13 7.85 -34.33
C ARG A 112 -26.52 6.60 -33.54
N ALA A 113 -26.10 6.52 -32.27
CA ALA A 113 -26.39 5.39 -31.39
C ALA A 113 -27.81 5.40 -30.81
N GLY A 114 -28.57 6.49 -30.97
CA GLY A 114 -29.87 6.67 -30.31
C GLY A 114 -29.79 6.77 -28.78
N LYS A 115 -28.65 7.24 -28.25
CA LYS A 115 -28.37 7.39 -26.82
C LYS A 115 -28.15 8.87 -26.45
N THR A 116 -28.13 9.15 -25.15
CA THR A 116 -27.61 10.39 -24.57
C THR A 116 -26.18 10.14 -24.08
N ALA A 117 -25.22 10.99 -24.45
CA ALA A 117 -23.82 10.85 -24.01
C ALA A 117 -23.54 11.61 -22.70
N ASN A 118 -22.93 10.95 -21.72
CA ASN A 118 -22.47 11.58 -20.48
C ASN A 118 -21.18 12.37 -20.73
N LEU A 119 -21.10 13.62 -20.25
CA LEU A 119 -19.90 14.45 -20.40
C LEU A 119 -19.63 15.37 -19.20
N GLN A 120 -18.40 15.86 -19.12
CA GLN A 120 -18.01 16.96 -18.23
C GLN A 120 -17.20 18.00 -19.01
N PHE A 121 -17.38 19.28 -18.67
CA PHE A 121 -16.55 20.34 -19.23
C PHE A 121 -15.21 20.46 -18.53
N LYS A 122 -14.14 20.37 -19.32
CA LYS A 122 -12.76 20.53 -18.89
C LYS A 122 -12.23 21.89 -19.34
N LEU A 123 -11.74 22.67 -18.40
CA LEU A 123 -11.34 24.06 -18.58
C LEU A 123 -9.85 24.24 -18.28
N ASP A 124 -9.19 25.19 -18.95
CA ASP A 124 -7.91 25.70 -18.50
C ASP A 124 -8.11 26.98 -17.66
N THR A 125 -7.88 26.88 -16.34
CA THR A 125 -7.87 28.05 -15.45
C THR A 125 -6.47 28.61 -15.19
N GLY A 126 -5.41 28.07 -15.81
CA GLY A 126 -4.04 28.56 -15.66
C GLY A 126 -2.93 27.49 -15.66
N LEU A 127 -3.21 26.28 -16.12
CA LEU A 127 -2.26 25.20 -16.31
C LEU A 127 -1.71 25.13 -17.74
N SER A 128 -2.42 25.68 -18.73
CA SER A 128 -1.99 25.81 -20.13
C SER A 128 -1.53 24.48 -20.74
N ARG A 129 -2.36 23.45 -20.54
CA ARG A 129 -2.09 22.06 -20.96
C ARG A 129 -3.20 21.43 -21.81
N ASN A 130 -4.44 21.44 -21.33
CA ASN A 130 -5.63 20.94 -22.03
C ASN A 130 -6.89 21.31 -21.22
N GLY A 131 -7.95 21.73 -21.92
CA GLY A 131 -9.19 22.31 -21.39
C GLY A 131 -9.51 23.58 -22.19
N ALA A 132 -10.79 23.96 -22.26
CA ALA A 132 -11.24 25.15 -22.97
C ALA A 132 -10.64 26.43 -22.35
N SER A 133 -10.25 27.40 -23.17
CA SER A 133 -9.76 28.69 -22.68
C SER A 133 -10.90 29.63 -22.27
N PRO A 134 -10.67 30.63 -21.38
CA PRO A 134 -11.74 31.48 -20.83
C PRO A 134 -12.62 32.21 -21.85
N ASP A 135 -12.09 32.47 -23.04
CA ASP A 135 -12.80 33.04 -24.19
C ASP A 135 -13.69 32.04 -24.95
N GLU A 136 -13.45 30.73 -24.84
CA GLU A 136 -14.28 29.67 -25.42
C GLU A 136 -15.47 29.26 -24.53
N TRP A 137 -15.41 29.53 -23.22
CA TRP A 137 -16.33 28.93 -22.23
C TRP A 137 -17.82 29.20 -22.50
N ARG A 138 -18.20 30.45 -22.81
CA ARG A 138 -19.62 30.80 -23.00
C ARG A 138 -20.22 30.08 -24.20
N ASP A 139 -19.49 29.98 -25.30
CA ASP A 139 -19.94 29.29 -26.51
C ASP A 139 -20.01 27.76 -26.29
N LEU A 140 -19.04 27.20 -25.57
CA LEU A 140 -19.01 25.78 -25.20
C LEU A 140 -20.20 25.41 -24.30
N PHE A 141 -20.51 26.21 -23.28
CA PHE A 141 -21.60 25.95 -22.34
C PHE A 141 -22.97 26.18 -22.97
N ALA A 142 -23.14 27.25 -23.75
CA ALA A 142 -24.37 27.50 -24.50
C ALA A 142 -24.65 26.39 -25.53
N ARG A 143 -23.61 25.85 -26.18
CA ARG A 143 -23.74 24.67 -27.04
C ARG A 143 -24.11 23.41 -26.25
N GLY A 144 -23.53 23.22 -25.06
CA GLY A 144 -23.88 22.15 -24.13
C GLY A 144 -25.37 22.15 -23.78
N ALA A 145 -25.88 23.28 -23.30
CA ALA A 145 -27.26 23.44 -22.87
C ALA A 145 -28.26 23.18 -24.02
N ALA A 146 -27.92 23.61 -25.25
CA ALA A 146 -28.73 23.31 -26.43
C ALA A 146 -28.75 21.81 -26.78
N LEU A 147 -27.63 21.10 -26.65
CA LEU A 147 -27.53 19.67 -26.93
C LEU A 147 -28.15 18.80 -25.83
N GLU A 148 -28.11 19.25 -24.57
CA GLU A 148 -28.79 18.62 -23.44
C GLU A 148 -30.31 18.83 -23.51
N THR A 149 -30.77 20.02 -23.90
CA THR A 149 -32.19 20.28 -24.23
C THR A 149 -32.68 19.39 -25.38
N ALA A 150 -31.80 19.04 -26.32
CA ALA A 150 -32.08 18.09 -27.41
C ALA A 150 -31.96 16.61 -26.99
N GLY A 151 -31.59 16.31 -25.74
CA GLY A 151 -31.41 14.94 -25.23
C GLY A 151 -30.19 14.20 -25.78
N GLN A 152 -29.30 14.88 -26.51
CA GLN A 152 -28.11 14.27 -27.12
C GLN A 152 -26.97 14.07 -26.12
N VAL A 153 -26.86 14.95 -25.12
CA VAL A 153 -25.83 14.87 -24.06
C VAL A 153 -26.42 15.10 -22.68
N ARG A 154 -25.67 14.72 -21.65
CA ARG A 154 -25.93 14.96 -20.23
C ARG A 154 -24.69 15.63 -19.63
N VAL A 155 -24.79 16.89 -19.18
CA VAL A 155 -23.62 17.62 -18.63
C VAL A 155 -23.50 17.33 -17.13
N ARG A 156 -22.77 16.26 -16.81
CA ARG A 156 -22.63 15.74 -15.44
C ARG A 156 -21.66 16.54 -14.57
N GLY A 157 -20.77 17.35 -15.15
CA GLY A 157 -19.80 18.07 -14.33
C GLY A 157 -18.93 19.11 -15.04
N ILE A 158 -18.12 19.79 -14.23
CA ILE A 158 -17.20 20.87 -14.63
C ILE A 158 -15.88 20.73 -13.87
N PHE A 159 -14.75 20.90 -14.56
CA PHE A 159 -13.42 20.73 -13.96
C PHE A 159 -12.28 21.50 -14.60
N SER A 160 -11.32 21.88 -13.76
CA SER A 160 -9.97 22.31 -14.15
C SER A 160 -8.94 21.47 -13.39
N HIS A 161 -7.65 21.70 -13.61
CA HIS A 161 -6.57 21.03 -12.90
C HIS A 161 -5.54 22.06 -12.44
N LEU A 162 -5.16 21.98 -11.17
CA LEU A 162 -4.19 22.89 -10.56
C LEU A 162 -2.78 22.65 -11.10
N ALA A 163 -2.01 23.73 -11.23
CA ALA A 163 -0.57 23.70 -11.37
C ALA A 163 0.13 23.35 -10.05
N ASN A 164 -0.50 23.63 -8.90
CA ASN A 164 0.12 23.57 -7.56
C ASN A 164 1.36 24.49 -7.50
N ALA A 165 1.24 25.66 -8.13
CA ALA A 165 2.33 26.62 -8.31
C ALA A 165 2.54 27.52 -7.07
N GLY A 166 1.80 27.24 -5.98
CA GLY A 166 1.84 27.97 -4.74
C GLY A 166 0.54 28.72 -4.48
N GLU A 167 0.22 28.89 -3.20
CA GLU A 167 -1.07 29.33 -2.68
C GLU A 167 -1.69 30.57 -3.37
N ALA A 168 -0.87 31.52 -3.83
CA ALA A 168 -1.33 32.71 -4.56
C ALA A 168 -1.75 32.42 -6.01
N ALA A 169 -1.05 31.51 -6.71
CA ALA A 169 -1.38 31.09 -8.06
C ALA A 169 -2.56 30.10 -8.06
N ASP A 170 -2.59 29.18 -7.10
CA ASP A 170 -3.67 28.21 -6.95
C ASP A 170 -5.00 28.90 -6.62
N ARG A 171 -4.98 30.01 -5.84
CA ARG A 171 -6.15 30.89 -5.66
C ARG A 171 -6.60 31.61 -6.93
N GLN A 172 -5.68 32.01 -7.82
CA GLN A 172 -6.07 32.61 -9.11
C GLN A 172 -6.70 31.57 -10.04
N GLN A 173 -6.23 30.32 -10.00
CA GLN A 173 -6.88 29.20 -10.69
C GLN A 173 -8.25 28.86 -10.10
N GLN A 174 -8.44 29.03 -8.79
CA GLN A 174 -9.72 28.87 -8.11
C GLN A 174 -10.71 29.97 -8.54
N GLN A 175 -10.35 31.25 -8.44
CA GLN A 175 -11.25 32.36 -8.80
C GLN A 175 -11.80 32.20 -10.23
N ARG A 176 -10.93 31.88 -11.19
CA ARG A 176 -11.33 31.60 -12.59
C ARG A 176 -12.22 30.37 -12.73
N PHE A 177 -12.12 29.40 -11.83
CA PHE A 177 -12.97 28.22 -11.82
C PHE A 177 -14.35 28.54 -11.22
N ASP A 178 -14.39 29.37 -10.18
CA ASP A 178 -15.64 29.90 -9.61
C ASP A 178 -16.39 30.77 -10.64
N GLU A 179 -15.69 31.67 -11.34
CA GLU A 179 -16.20 32.45 -12.49
C GLU A 179 -16.78 31.55 -13.60
N ALA A 180 -16.17 30.39 -13.85
CA ALA A 180 -16.66 29.43 -14.84
C ALA A 180 -17.91 28.66 -14.38
N ILE A 181 -18.04 28.38 -13.07
CA ILE A 181 -19.22 27.74 -12.49
C ILE A 181 -20.42 28.69 -12.55
N GLU A 182 -20.23 29.98 -12.22
CA GLU A 182 -21.26 31.01 -12.38
C GLU A 182 -21.72 31.13 -13.84
N LEU A 183 -20.77 31.13 -14.80
CA LEU A 183 -21.04 31.15 -16.23
C LEU A 183 -21.79 29.89 -16.74
N LEU A 184 -21.52 28.71 -16.17
CA LEU A 184 -22.24 27.48 -16.51
C LEU A 184 -23.70 27.52 -16.02
N LEU A 185 -23.91 28.08 -14.82
CA LEU A 185 -25.24 28.31 -14.25
C LEU A 185 -26.04 29.37 -15.05
N GLU A 186 -25.39 30.44 -15.53
CA GLU A 186 -26.02 31.39 -16.47
C GLU A 186 -26.54 30.70 -17.76
N CYS A 187 -25.85 29.67 -18.23
CA CYS A 187 -26.25 28.87 -19.39
C CYS A 187 -27.36 27.84 -19.07
N GLY A 188 -27.83 27.75 -17.83
CA GLY A 188 -28.92 26.87 -17.41
C GLY A 188 -28.49 25.43 -17.09
N ILE A 189 -27.20 25.18 -16.84
CA ILE A 189 -26.67 23.86 -16.46
C ILE A 189 -26.29 23.86 -14.98
N GLU A 190 -26.89 22.97 -14.20
CA GLU A 190 -26.49 22.69 -12.81
C GLU A 190 -25.63 21.41 -12.77
N PRO A 191 -24.29 21.50 -12.63
CA PRO A 191 -23.40 20.33 -12.68
C PRO A 191 -23.53 19.44 -11.43
N GLU A 192 -23.71 18.13 -11.62
CA GLU A 192 -23.72 17.14 -10.53
C GLU A 192 -22.37 17.07 -9.80
N MET A 193 -21.26 17.21 -10.56
CA MET A 193 -19.89 17.15 -10.06
C MET A 193 -19.12 18.42 -10.39
N VAL A 194 -18.58 19.06 -9.35
CA VAL A 194 -17.67 20.21 -9.45
C VAL A 194 -16.36 19.78 -8.79
N HIS A 195 -15.26 19.75 -9.53
CA HIS A 195 -13.98 19.29 -8.98
C HIS A 195 -12.73 19.97 -9.54
N LEU A 196 -11.93 20.53 -8.63
CA LEU A 196 -10.63 21.15 -8.92
C LEU A 196 -9.46 20.38 -8.29
N ALA A 197 -9.58 19.99 -7.02
CA ALA A 197 -8.51 19.31 -6.29
C ALA A 197 -8.10 17.95 -6.89
N ALA A 198 -6.79 17.81 -7.10
CA ALA A 198 -6.10 16.53 -7.23
C ALA A 198 -5.52 16.10 -5.86
N SER A 199 -4.76 15.00 -5.82
CA SER A 199 -4.22 14.41 -4.57
C SER A 199 -3.53 15.43 -3.63
N ALA A 200 -2.67 16.32 -4.12
CA ALA A 200 -2.01 17.33 -3.26
C ALA A 200 -3.01 18.29 -2.60
N ALA A 201 -3.80 19.00 -3.41
CA ALA A 201 -4.81 19.94 -2.93
C ALA A 201 -5.90 19.28 -2.06
N THR A 202 -6.18 17.98 -2.26
CA THR A 202 -7.16 17.23 -1.44
C THR A 202 -6.75 17.22 0.04
N PHE A 203 -5.46 17.03 0.35
CA PHE A 203 -4.94 17.09 1.71
C PHE A 203 -4.58 18.51 2.16
N ALA A 204 -3.99 19.32 1.27
CA ALA A 204 -3.44 20.63 1.64
C ALA A 204 -4.47 21.77 1.70
N SER A 205 -5.51 21.72 0.86
CA SER A 205 -6.35 22.90 0.54
C SER A 205 -7.85 22.57 0.58
N PRO A 206 -8.47 22.51 1.78
CA PRO A 206 -9.88 22.13 1.93
C PRO A 206 -10.86 22.96 1.10
N HIS A 207 -10.55 24.24 0.83
CA HIS A 207 -11.35 25.14 0.00
C HIS A 207 -11.35 24.79 -1.50
N LEU A 208 -10.42 23.95 -1.99
CA LEU A 208 -10.33 23.53 -3.41
C LEU A 208 -11.03 22.18 -3.68
N ARG A 209 -11.69 21.60 -2.67
CA ARG A 209 -12.33 20.27 -2.74
C ARG A 209 -13.70 20.28 -3.44
N TYR A 210 -14.43 21.39 -3.40
CA TYR A 210 -15.80 21.50 -3.92
C TYR A 210 -16.69 20.31 -3.44
N ASN A 211 -17.51 19.71 -4.30
CA ASN A 211 -18.32 18.54 -3.93
C ASN A 211 -17.65 17.19 -4.27
N THR A 212 -16.55 17.21 -5.04
CA THR A 212 -15.89 16.03 -5.60
C THR A 212 -14.37 16.21 -5.70
N VAL A 213 -13.57 15.17 -5.45
CA VAL A 213 -12.10 15.20 -5.62
C VAL A 213 -11.60 14.17 -6.63
N ARG A 214 -10.52 14.48 -7.37
CA ARG A 214 -9.91 13.57 -8.37
C ARG A 214 -8.55 13.05 -7.91
N VAL A 215 -8.55 11.92 -7.22
CA VAL A 215 -7.36 11.34 -6.62
C VAL A 215 -6.85 10.15 -7.43
N GLY A 216 -5.64 10.26 -7.98
CA GLY A 216 -4.83 9.08 -8.28
C GLY A 216 -4.17 8.57 -7.01
N MET A 217 -3.14 7.73 -7.16
CA MET A 217 -1.93 7.52 -6.33
C MET A 217 -1.86 7.84 -4.83
N ALA A 218 -2.51 8.88 -4.30
CA ALA A 218 -2.97 8.86 -2.91
C ALA A 218 -3.83 7.60 -2.63
N ILE A 219 -4.65 7.14 -3.59
CA ILE A 219 -5.36 5.85 -3.49
C ILE A 219 -4.41 4.64 -3.46
N TYR A 220 -3.21 4.77 -4.05
CA TYR A 220 -2.13 3.78 -3.96
C TYR A 220 -1.21 4.01 -2.74
N GLY A 221 -1.59 4.92 -1.85
CA GLY A 221 -0.90 5.17 -0.59
C GLY A 221 0.39 5.97 -0.72
N LEU A 222 0.56 6.74 -1.79
CA LEU A 222 1.79 7.48 -2.09
C LEU A 222 1.60 8.98 -1.83
N SER A 223 2.45 9.55 -0.98
CA SER A 223 2.35 10.95 -0.55
C SER A 223 2.43 11.94 -1.74
N PRO A 224 1.48 12.89 -1.86
CA PRO A 224 1.54 13.98 -2.83
C PRO A 224 2.42 15.17 -2.40
N MET A 225 3.01 15.16 -1.19
CA MET A 225 3.61 16.35 -0.59
C MET A 225 5.06 16.13 -0.16
N ALA A 226 5.93 17.04 -0.58
CA ALA A 226 7.30 17.13 -0.06
C ALA A 226 7.27 17.37 1.46
N GLY A 227 8.11 16.64 2.21
CA GLY A 227 8.21 16.77 3.67
C GLY A 227 7.07 16.13 4.46
N LYS A 228 6.19 15.32 3.84
CA LYS A 228 5.23 14.44 4.54
C LYS A 228 5.29 13.02 3.96
N THR A 229 5.38 12.03 4.83
CA THR A 229 5.26 10.62 4.48
C THR A 229 3.81 10.25 4.19
N SER A 230 3.56 9.04 3.69
CA SER A 230 2.20 8.51 3.56
C SER A 230 1.52 8.35 4.94
N ALA A 231 2.27 7.92 5.96
CA ALA A 231 1.76 7.76 7.32
C ALA A 231 1.29 9.09 7.95
N ASP A 232 1.98 10.20 7.67
CA ASP A 232 1.56 11.57 8.07
C ASP A 232 0.22 12.02 7.46
N LEU A 233 -0.31 11.25 6.51
CA LEU A 233 -1.54 11.50 5.76
C LEU A 233 -2.58 10.38 5.91
N GLY A 234 -2.37 9.43 6.85
CA GLY A 234 -3.24 8.26 7.01
C GLY A 234 -3.21 7.29 5.83
N LEU A 235 -2.23 7.42 4.92
CA LEU A 235 -2.13 6.65 3.68
C LEU A 235 -1.20 5.44 3.84
N VAL A 236 -1.60 4.32 3.23
CA VAL A 236 -0.93 3.01 3.30
C VAL A 236 -0.43 2.61 1.91
N PRO A 237 0.89 2.57 1.65
CA PRO A 237 1.46 2.21 0.35
C PRO A 237 0.98 0.84 -0.17
N ALA A 238 0.33 0.83 -1.34
CA ALA A 238 -0.33 -0.38 -1.86
C ALA A 238 0.63 -1.37 -2.52
N MET A 239 1.74 -0.93 -3.11
CA MET A 239 2.71 -1.78 -3.81
C MET A 239 3.88 -2.19 -2.91
N THR A 240 4.14 -3.50 -2.83
CA THR A 240 5.43 -4.06 -2.38
C THR A 240 6.14 -4.71 -3.56
N LEU A 241 7.30 -4.17 -3.95
CA LEU A 241 8.10 -4.69 -5.06
C LEU A 241 9.05 -5.78 -4.56
N ARG A 242 8.87 -7.01 -5.07
CA ARG A 242 9.58 -8.22 -4.62
C ARG A 242 10.41 -8.87 -5.72
N SER A 243 11.46 -9.57 -5.28
CA SER A 243 12.23 -10.53 -6.07
C SER A 243 12.81 -11.61 -5.15
N GLU A 244 13.78 -12.40 -5.63
CA GLU A 244 14.47 -13.43 -4.83
C GLU A 244 16.00 -13.39 -5.04
N ILE A 245 16.75 -14.07 -4.18
CA ILE A 245 18.15 -14.39 -4.44
C ILE A 245 18.23 -15.58 -5.41
N VAL A 246 18.77 -15.38 -6.62
CA VAL A 246 18.96 -16.46 -7.63
C VAL A 246 20.38 -17.04 -7.67
N ALA A 247 21.36 -16.35 -7.09
CA ALA A 247 22.70 -16.91 -6.88
C ALA A 247 23.39 -16.24 -5.68
N LEU A 248 24.27 -17.00 -5.05
CA LEU A 248 25.16 -16.54 -3.97
C LEU A 248 26.61 -16.72 -4.38
N ARG A 249 27.48 -15.77 -4.03
CA ARG A 249 28.91 -15.84 -4.31
C ARG A 249 29.75 -15.23 -3.19
N HIS A 250 30.55 -16.06 -2.52
CA HIS A 250 31.62 -15.56 -1.66
C HIS A 250 32.75 -14.96 -2.51
N ILE A 251 33.30 -13.83 -2.08
CA ILE A 251 34.44 -13.14 -2.69
C ILE A 251 35.40 -12.63 -1.60
N SER A 252 36.69 -12.56 -1.93
CA SER A 252 37.69 -11.99 -1.02
C SER A 252 37.84 -10.47 -1.21
N ALA A 253 38.41 -9.81 -0.21
CA ALA A 253 38.80 -8.40 -0.29
C ALA A 253 39.61 -8.10 -1.57
N GLY A 254 39.38 -6.92 -2.16
CA GLY A 254 39.97 -6.53 -3.44
C GLY A 254 39.25 -7.06 -4.69
N THR A 255 38.22 -7.91 -4.56
CA THR A 255 37.44 -8.39 -5.71
C THR A 255 36.51 -7.29 -6.23
N GLY A 256 36.58 -7.00 -7.54
CA GLY A 256 35.70 -6.06 -8.22
C GLY A 256 34.32 -6.63 -8.52
N VAL A 257 33.27 -5.79 -8.47
CA VAL A 257 31.86 -6.19 -8.62
C VAL A 257 31.18 -5.48 -9.78
N SER A 258 30.52 -6.27 -10.63
CA SER A 258 29.75 -5.83 -11.82
C SER A 258 30.55 -5.00 -12.85
N TYR A 259 29.87 -4.43 -13.84
CA TYR A 259 30.43 -3.84 -15.06
C TYR A 259 31.40 -2.68 -14.79
N GLY A 260 32.70 -2.91 -15.03
CA GLY A 260 33.75 -1.91 -14.87
C GLY A 260 34.18 -1.69 -13.41
N TYR A 261 33.81 -2.59 -12.50
CA TYR A 261 34.31 -2.66 -11.12
C TYR A 261 34.29 -1.32 -10.36
N ASN A 262 33.20 -0.55 -10.51
CA ASN A 262 32.99 0.69 -9.76
C ASN A 262 32.66 0.45 -8.26
N HIS A 263 32.57 -0.82 -7.86
CA HIS A 263 32.63 -1.26 -6.48
C HIS A 263 33.71 -2.35 -6.38
N VAL A 264 34.51 -2.30 -5.32
CA VAL A 264 35.55 -3.29 -4.98
C VAL A 264 35.38 -3.63 -3.51
N ALA A 265 35.24 -4.92 -3.19
CA ALA A 265 34.97 -5.37 -1.82
C ALA A 265 36.12 -5.00 -0.88
N GLN A 266 35.81 -4.32 0.23
CA GLN A 266 36.79 -3.87 1.23
C GLN A 266 37.19 -4.97 2.21
N SER A 267 36.39 -6.03 2.31
CA SER A 267 36.64 -7.23 3.11
C SER A 267 36.10 -8.46 2.37
N ASP A 268 36.49 -9.65 2.82
CA ASP A 268 35.84 -10.89 2.41
C ASP A 268 34.33 -10.82 2.72
N THR A 269 33.49 -11.14 1.72
CA THR A 269 32.03 -10.98 1.82
C THR A 269 31.26 -11.98 0.96
N THR A 270 29.93 -11.96 1.08
CA THR A 270 29.00 -12.75 0.27
C THR A 270 28.10 -11.83 -0.53
N LEU A 271 28.11 -11.99 -1.86
CA LEU A 271 27.22 -11.28 -2.76
C LEU A 271 25.97 -12.11 -3.05
N GLY A 272 24.81 -11.44 -3.07
CA GLY A 272 23.56 -11.96 -3.61
C GLY A 272 23.29 -11.40 -5.01
N LEU A 273 22.85 -12.26 -5.94
CA LEU A 273 22.34 -11.87 -7.26
C LEU A 273 20.81 -11.82 -7.22
N ILE A 274 20.24 -10.68 -7.64
CA ILE A 274 18.80 -10.46 -7.74
C ILE A 274 18.42 -10.34 -9.23
N PRO A 275 17.42 -11.07 -9.74
CA PRO A 275 16.99 -11.01 -11.13
C PRO A 275 16.04 -9.82 -11.35
N PHE A 276 16.51 -8.60 -11.06
CA PHE A 276 15.77 -7.37 -11.29
C PHE A 276 16.76 -6.27 -11.77
N GLY A 277 16.47 -5.63 -12.90
CA GLY A 277 17.35 -4.62 -13.51
C GLY A 277 16.61 -3.47 -14.20
N TYR A 278 17.34 -2.67 -14.98
CA TYR A 278 16.77 -1.44 -15.55
C TYR A 278 15.73 -1.66 -16.66
N ALA A 279 15.68 -2.83 -17.31
CA ALA A 279 14.59 -3.21 -18.21
C ALA A 279 13.32 -3.66 -17.48
N ASP A 280 13.39 -3.84 -16.16
CA ASP A 280 12.27 -4.17 -15.28
C ASP A 280 11.74 -2.92 -14.53
N GLY A 281 12.38 -1.75 -14.74
CA GLY A 281 12.04 -0.47 -14.13
C GLY A 281 13.01 0.03 -13.05
N MET A 282 14.06 -0.71 -12.70
CA MET A 282 15.02 -0.28 -11.67
C MET A 282 15.91 0.87 -12.17
N PRO A 283 15.90 2.07 -11.55
CA PRO A 283 16.68 3.19 -12.04
C PRO A 283 18.19 2.92 -11.93
N ARG A 284 18.90 2.96 -13.08
CA ARG A 284 20.34 2.67 -13.14
C ARG A 284 21.20 3.65 -12.32
N ALA A 285 20.68 4.81 -11.95
CA ALA A 285 21.33 5.79 -11.07
C ALA A 285 21.46 5.33 -9.60
N LEU A 286 20.70 4.32 -9.15
CA LEU A 286 20.85 3.72 -7.82
C LEU A 286 22.24 3.07 -7.60
N ASN A 287 22.98 2.82 -8.68
CA ASN A 287 24.37 2.36 -8.63
C ASN A 287 25.26 3.34 -7.85
N GLY A 288 25.59 2.99 -6.61
CA GLY A 288 26.51 3.75 -5.76
C GLY A 288 25.86 4.88 -4.96
N SER A 289 24.53 5.02 -4.97
CA SER A 289 23.82 6.02 -4.16
C SER A 289 23.68 5.64 -2.67
N GLY A 290 24.08 4.42 -2.30
CA GLY A 290 23.80 3.84 -0.97
C GLY A 290 22.43 3.17 -0.85
N ALA A 291 21.67 3.07 -1.94
CA ALA A 291 20.38 2.37 -1.96
C ALA A 291 20.49 0.91 -1.46
N THR A 292 19.47 0.47 -0.72
CA THR A 292 19.39 -0.87 -0.12
C THR A 292 18.12 -1.59 -0.53
N VAL A 293 18.09 -2.91 -0.29
CA VAL A 293 16.91 -3.77 -0.32
C VAL A 293 16.79 -4.51 1.02
N THR A 294 15.60 -4.98 1.41
CA THR A 294 15.43 -5.77 2.63
C THR A 294 15.45 -7.27 2.33
N ILE A 295 16.30 -8.02 3.06
CA ILE A 295 16.48 -9.48 2.97
C ILE A 295 16.55 -10.01 4.41
N ALA A 296 15.74 -11.02 4.75
CA ALA A 296 15.69 -11.59 6.11
C ALA A 296 15.62 -10.53 7.24
N GLY A 297 14.78 -9.50 7.06
CA GLY A 297 14.63 -8.39 8.01
C GLY A 297 15.78 -7.37 8.06
N ARG A 298 16.73 -7.43 7.13
CA ARG A 298 17.96 -6.60 7.12
C ARG A 298 18.11 -5.84 5.81
N HIS A 299 18.48 -4.56 5.92
CA HIS A 299 18.89 -3.77 4.76
C HIS A 299 20.27 -4.23 4.25
N CYS A 300 20.34 -4.60 2.97
CA CYS A 300 21.55 -4.97 2.25
C CYS A 300 21.80 -3.96 1.11
N PRO A 301 22.99 -3.34 1.00
CA PRO A 301 23.26 -2.33 -0.02
C PRO A 301 23.42 -2.95 -1.42
N ILE A 302 22.94 -2.22 -2.43
CA ILE A 302 23.14 -2.55 -3.84
C ILE A 302 24.57 -2.13 -4.23
N VAL A 303 25.35 -3.05 -4.79
CA VAL A 303 26.79 -2.87 -5.05
C VAL A 303 27.19 -3.14 -6.50
N GLY A 304 27.99 -2.24 -7.07
CA GLY A 304 28.38 -2.27 -8.47
C GLY A 304 27.22 -1.93 -9.43
N ARG A 305 27.52 -1.80 -10.72
CA ARG A 305 26.53 -1.37 -11.73
C ARG A 305 25.33 -2.31 -11.84
N ILE A 306 24.13 -1.74 -11.83
CA ILE A 306 22.88 -2.41 -12.18
C ILE A 306 22.92 -2.79 -13.67
N GLY A 307 22.59 -4.05 -13.97
CA GLY A 307 22.47 -4.61 -15.31
C GLY A 307 21.07 -4.45 -15.88
N MET A 308 20.87 -4.94 -17.11
CA MET A 308 19.57 -4.85 -17.79
C MET A 308 18.48 -5.62 -17.05
N ASP A 309 18.79 -6.84 -16.61
CA ASP A 309 17.82 -7.78 -16.05
C ASP A 309 18.13 -8.19 -14.60
N GLN A 310 19.20 -7.65 -14.01
CA GLN A 310 19.74 -8.08 -12.70
C GLN A 310 20.57 -7.00 -11.97
N CYS A 311 20.65 -7.11 -10.64
CA CYS A 311 21.51 -6.30 -9.78
C CYS A 311 22.20 -7.18 -8.70
N ILE A 312 23.22 -6.63 -8.04
CA ILE A 312 24.00 -7.33 -7.00
C ILE A 312 23.82 -6.60 -5.67
N VAL A 313 23.73 -7.36 -4.59
CA VAL A 313 23.70 -6.85 -3.20
C VAL A 313 24.81 -7.46 -2.36
N ASP A 314 25.35 -6.69 -1.42
CA ASP A 314 26.29 -7.20 -0.42
C ASP A 314 25.52 -7.69 0.82
N LEU A 315 25.67 -8.98 1.13
CA LEU A 315 25.05 -9.62 2.28
C LEU A 315 25.98 -9.63 3.50
N GLY A 316 27.28 -9.35 3.35
CA GLY A 316 28.22 -9.39 4.46
C GLY A 316 28.20 -10.73 5.21
N LYS A 317 28.03 -10.63 6.54
CA LYS A 317 27.85 -11.80 7.43
C LYS A 317 26.48 -12.47 7.31
N LEU A 318 25.47 -11.81 6.73
CA LEU A 318 24.12 -12.37 6.53
C LEU A 318 24.12 -13.50 5.50
N GLY A 319 25.07 -13.49 4.54
CA GLY A 319 25.22 -14.55 3.53
C GLY A 319 25.56 -15.95 4.06
N LYS A 320 25.73 -16.13 5.39
CA LYS A 320 25.77 -17.44 6.06
C LYS A 320 24.39 -17.97 6.49
N LYS A 321 23.34 -17.15 6.35
CA LYS A 321 21.95 -17.44 6.74
C LYS A 321 20.96 -17.28 5.57
N VAL A 322 21.44 -16.88 4.39
CA VAL A 322 20.62 -16.65 3.20
C VAL A 322 20.86 -17.78 2.21
N THR A 323 19.79 -18.26 1.58
CA THR A 323 19.81 -19.28 0.54
C THR A 323 19.33 -18.75 -0.82
N VAL A 324 19.42 -19.59 -1.86
CA VAL A 324 18.83 -19.31 -3.18
C VAL A 324 17.33 -19.60 -3.09
N GLY A 325 16.51 -18.65 -3.54
CA GLY A 325 15.06 -18.63 -3.33
C GLY A 325 14.61 -17.66 -2.24
N ASP A 326 15.52 -17.15 -1.41
CA ASP A 326 15.18 -16.23 -0.31
C ASP A 326 14.51 -14.94 -0.83
N PRO A 327 13.42 -14.48 -0.19
CA PRO A 327 12.67 -13.31 -0.65
C PRO A 327 13.44 -12.01 -0.40
N VAL A 328 13.33 -11.10 -1.37
CA VAL A 328 13.93 -9.76 -1.36
C VAL A 328 12.85 -8.73 -1.59
N VAL A 329 12.77 -7.71 -0.72
CA VAL A 329 11.90 -6.54 -0.93
C VAL A 329 12.74 -5.35 -1.40
N LEU A 330 12.41 -4.83 -2.57
CA LEU A 330 13.10 -3.71 -3.21
C LEU A 330 12.58 -2.37 -2.67
N PHE A 331 11.26 -2.23 -2.56
CA PHE A 331 10.58 -1.18 -1.81
C PHE A 331 9.16 -1.64 -1.40
N GLY A 332 8.54 -0.92 -0.46
CA GLY A 332 7.17 -1.13 0.02
C GLY A 332 6.81 -0.10 1.09
N ASP A 333 5.89 -0.45 2.01
CA ASP A 333 5.54 0.43 3.14
C ASP A 333 6.71 0.53 4.16
N PRO A 334 7.31 1.73 4.38
CA PRO A 334 8.39 1.90 5.35
C PRO A 334 8.01 1.59 6.81
N THR A 335 6.71 1.58 7.19
CA THR A 335 6.29 1.20 8.55
C THR A 335 6.72 -0.24 8.89
N SER A 336 6.65 -1.14 7.90
CA SER A 336 7.10 -2.53 8.01
C SER A 336 8.64 -2.67 8.13
N GLY A 337 9.40 -1.62 7.80
CA GLY A 337 10.87 -1.64 7.81
C GLY A 337 11.51 -2.10 6.49
N VAL A 338 10.82 -1.92 5.36
CA VAL A 338 11.39 -2.04 4.01
C VAL A 338 11.70 -0.63 3.44
N PRO A 339 12.50 -0.50 2.37
CA PRO A 339 12.77 0.81 1.78
C PRO A 339 11.48 1.46 1.24
N PRO A 340 11.28 2.79 1.43
CA PRO A 340 10.22 3.52 0.74
C PRO A 340 10.56 3.71 -0.74
N VAL A 341 9.55 3.84 -1.60
CA VAL A 341 9.75 4.12 -3.04
C VAL A 341 10.34 5.51 -3.29
N GLU A 342 10.12 6.43 -2.36
CA GLU A 342 10.68 7.78 -2.30
C GLU A 342 12.22 7.76 -2.35
N LEU A 343 12.89 6.74 -1.79
CA LEU A 343 14.35 6.59 -1.88
C LEU A 343 14.83 6.46 -3.33
N TRP A 344 14.04 5.82 -4.19
CA TRP A 344 14.36 5.70 -5.62
C TRP A 344 14.07 7.00 -6.37
N ALA A 345 13.04 7.74 -5.95
CA ALA A 345 12.67 9.03 -6.51
C ALA A 345 13.72 10.11 -6.20
N GLU A 346 14.16 10.21 -4.95
CA GLU A 346 15.20 11.15 -4.49
C GLU A 346 16.52 10.97 -5.26
N VAL A 347 16.99 9.73 -5.40
CA VAL A 347 18.24 9.42 -6.13
C VAL A 347 18.13 9.75 -7.63
N MET A 348 16.92 9.69 -8.19
CA MET A 348 16.65 10.07 -9.58
C MET A 348 16.34 11.57 -9.77
N GLY A 349 16.19 12.35 -8.70
CA GLY A 349 15.76 13.75 -8.77
C GLY A 349 14.32 13.91 -9.27
N THR A 350 13.46 12.92 -9.00
CA THR A 350 12.09 12.81 -9.53
C THR A 350 11.07 12.54 -8.42
N ILE A 351 9.85 12.16 -8.79
CA ILE A 351 8.74 11.84 -7.91
C ILE A 351 8.48 10.33 -7.85
N ASN A 352 8.06 9.85 -6.67
CA ASN A 352 7.53 8.50 -6.41
C ASN A 352 6.47 8.06 -7.44
N TYR A 353 5.66 9.00 -7.96
CA TYR A 353 4.70 8.76 -9.05
C TYR A 353 5.33 8.30 -10.38
N GLU A 354 6.57 8.67 -10.71
CA GLU A 354 7.28 8.16 -11.90
C GLU A 354 7.79 6.74 -11.67
N ILE A 355 8.34 6.47 -10.47
CA ILE A 355 8.95 5.19 -10.13
C ILE A 355 7.94 4.03 -10.23
N VAL A 356 6.75 4.16 -9.63
CA VAL A 356 5.74 3.07 -9.66
C VAL A 356 5.14 2.85 -11.04
N ALA A 357 4.92 3.92 -11.81
CA ALA A 357 4.41 3.84 -13.18
C ALA A 357 5.47 3.28 -14.15
N GLY A 358 6.77 3.50 -13.87
CA GLY A 358 7.90 3.01 -14.65
C GLY A 358 8.26 1.53 -14.44
N ILE A 359 7.60 0.81 -13.52
CA ILE A 359 7.84 -0.63 -13.31
C ILE A 359 7.40 -1.42 -14.55
N GLY A 360 8.36 -2.06 -15.22
CA GLY A 360 8.18 -2.65 -16.55
C GLY A 360 7.20 -3.83 -16.61
N SER A 361 6.68 -4.14 -17.79
CA SER A 361 5.71 -5.22 -18.03
C SER A 361 6.24 -6.64 -17.73
N ARG A 362 7.55 -6.79 -17.59
CA ARG A 362 8.22 -8.03 -17.15
C ARG A 362 8.01 -8.35 -15.66
N VAL A 363 7.55 -7.39 -14.87
CA VAL A 363 7.24 -7.57 -13.45
C VAL A 363 5.78 -7.96 -13.33
N VAL A 364 5.53 -9.18 -12.85
CA VAL A 364 4.18 -9.72 -12.70
C VAL A 364 3.47 -8.96 -11.58
N ARG A 365 2.27 -8.47 -11.87
CA ARG A 365 1.39 -7.86 -10.86
C ARG A 365 0.57 -8.96 -10.20
N VAL A 366 0.51 -8.97 -8.87
CA VAL A 366 -0.27 -9.93 -8.09
C VAL A 366 -1.11 -9.13 -7.09
N ALA A 367 -2.43 -9.24 -7.21
CA ALA A 367 -3.35 -8.70 -6.21
C ALA A 367 -3.22 -9.51 -4.90
N SER A 368 -3.22 -8.81 -3.77
CA SER A 368 -3.08 -9.36 -2.43
C SER A 368 -4.23 -8.87 -1.57
N GLU A 369 -5.01 -9.81 -1.05
CA GLU A 369 -6.10 -9.56 -0.11
C GLU A 369 -5.63 -9.63 1.36
N ARG A 370 -4.32 -9.73 1.58
CA ARG A 370 -3.72 -9.66 2.92
C ARG A 370 -4.06 -8.32 3.59
N PRO A 371 -4.69 -8.32 4.77
CA PRO A 371 -5.10 -7.09 5.45
C PRO A 371 -3.93 -6.15 5.75
N VAL A 372 -4.22 -4.84 5.80
CA VAL A 372 -3.25 -3.81 6.17
C VAL A 372 -2.68 -4.08 7.57
N ALA A 373 -1.36 -3.90 7.73
CA ALA A 373 -0.63 -4.18 8.96
C ALA A 373 -0.10 -2.89 9.62
N THR A 374 -0.45 -2.64 10.88
CA THR A 374 0.13 -1.56 11.69
C THR A 374 1.30 -2.09 12.52
N THR A 375 2.52 -1.63 12.22
CA THR A 375 3.75 -2.11 12.89
C THR A 375 4.24 -1.15 13.96
N GLN A 376 4.41 -1.64 15.18
CA GLN A 376 4.96 -0.93 16.34
C GLN A 376 6.20 -1.67 16.87
N LYS A 377 7.25 -0.94 17.28
CA LYS A 377 8.54 -1.53 17.70
C LYS A 377 8.91 -1.07 19.11
N LEU A 378 9.22 -2.03 19.99
CA LEU A 378 9.56 -1.83 21.40
C LEU A 378 10.91 -2.47 21.74
N GLU A 379 11.55 -1.95 22.79
CA GLU A 379 12.62 -2.65 23.50
C GLU A 379 12.15 -2.94 24.94
N VAL A 380 12.28 -4.19 25.38
CA VAL A 380 11.79 -4.70 26.66
C VAL A 380 12.97 -5.24 27.46
N ALA A 381 13.32 -4.52 28.52
CA ALA A 381 14.61 -4.69 29.19
C ALA A 381 14.72 -5.94 30.09
N HIS A 382 13.62 -6.43 30.67
CA HIS A 382 13.63 -7.57 31.60
C HIS A 382 12.31 -8.37 31.55
N PRO A 383 12.26 -9.60 32.10
CA PRO A 383 11.08 -10.47 32.03
C PRO A 383 9.80 -9.86 32.62
N ASP A 384 9.89 -9.05 33.66
CA ASP A 384 8.72 -8.43 34.30
C ASP A 384 8.09 -7.38 33.37
N ALA A 385 8.91 -6.60 32.65
CA ALA A 385 8.43 -5.69 31.62
C ALA A 385 7.78 -6.42 30.42
N MET A 386 8.17 -7.68 30.14
CA MET A 386 7.49 -8.55 29.16
C MET A 386 6.13 -9.04 29.71
N HIS A 387 6.04 -9.33 31.00
CA HIS A 387 4.79 -9.70 31.66
C HIS A 387 3.82 -8.51 31.73
N GLU A 388 4.28 -7.34 32.18
CA GLU A 388 3.50 -6.09 32.17
C GLU A 388 3.00 -5.71 30.76
N PHE A 389 3.85 -5.89 29.74
CA PHE A 389 3.47 -5.71 28.34
C PHE A 389 2.32 -6.65 27.95
N GLY A 390 2.37 -7.92 28.37
CA GLY A 390 1.26 -8.86 28.24
C GLY A 390 0.00 -8.42 28.99
N VAL A 391 0.11 -7.92 30.22
CA VAL A 391 -1.06 -7.44 31.01
C VAL A 391 -1.73 -6.26 30.31
N ARG A 392 -0.96 -5.33 29.72
CA ARG A 392 -1.50 -4.22 28.93
C ARG A 392 -2.20 -4.70 27.65
N LEU A 393 -1.62 -5.68 26.96
CA LEU A 393 -2.21 -6.26 25.75
C LEU A 393 -3.49 -7.05 26.06
N GLY A 394 -3.48 -7.94 27.06
CA GLY A 394 -4.63 -8.76 27.44
C GLY A 394 -5.89 -7.95 27.73
N ARG A 395 -5.73 -6.80 28.39
CA ARG A 395 -6.83 -5.84 28.67
C ARG A 395 -7.45 -5.17 27.42
N ARG A 396 -6.86 -5.34 26.23
CA ARG A 396 -7.40 -4.86 24.94
C ARG A 396 -8.02 -5.98 24.09
N LEU A 397 -7.75 -7.24 24.41
CA LEU A 397 -8.23 -8.40 23.64
C LEU A 397 -9.68 -8.74 24.01
N VAL A 398 -10.46 -9.23 23.05
CA VAL A 398 -11.84 -9.69 23.22
C VAL A 398 -12.06 -11.03 22.50
N ALA A 399 -13.21 -11.68 22.71
CA ALA A 399 -13.59 -12.89 21.98
C ALA A 399 -13.45 -12.70 20.45
N GLY A 400 -12.81 -13.64 19.76
CA GLY A 400 -12.43 -13.55 18.36
C GLY A 400 -11.01 -12.99 18.09
N ASP A 401 -10.27 -12.52 19.10
CA ASP A 401 -8.88 -12.06 18.89
C ASP A 401 -7.86 -13.21 18.85
N LEU A 402 -7.06 -13.22 17.79
CA LEU A 402 -5.87 -14.05 17.64
C LEU A 402 -4.57 -13.25 17.86
N VAL A 403 -3.66 -13.82 18.65
CA VAL A 403 -2.29 -13.32 18.86
C VAL A 403 -1.27 -14.42 18.55
N VAL A 404 -0.49 -14.23 17.48
CA VAL A 404 0.59 -15.12 17.03
C VAL A 404 1.91 -14.66 17.63
N LEU A 405 2.64 -15.55 18.33
CA LEU A 405 3.91 -15.22 18.99
C LEU A 405 5.09 -15.92 18.30
N THR A 406 5.94 -15.15 17.63
CA THR A 406 7.12 -15.62 16.88
C THR A 406 8.40 -15.28 17.65
N GLY A 407 9.40 -16.17 17.66
CA GLY A 407 10.72 -15.90 18.25
C GLY A 407 11.41 -17.14 18.84
N PRO A 408 12.74 -17.10 19.06
CA PRO A 408 13.53 -18.27 19.46
C PRO A 408 13.19 -18.82 20.86
N LEU A 409 13.80 -19.96 21.19
CA LEU A 409 13.70 -20.55 22.52
C LEU A 409 14.23 -19.57 23.59
N GLY A 410 13.48 -19.40 24.69
CA GLY A 410 13.80 -18.43 25.74
C GLY A 410 13.63 -16.95 25.36
N ALA A 411 12.99 -16.64 24.22
CA ALA A 411 12.70 -15.24 23.85
C ALA A 411 11.82 -14.52 24.88
N GLY A 412 10.76 -15.17 25.37
CA GLY A 412 9.82 -14.61 26.35
C GLY A 412 8.34 -14.88 26.06
N LYS A 413 8.01 -15.60 24.98
CA LYS A 413 6.64 -15.90 24.52
C LYS A 413 5.68 -16.39 25.63
N THR A 414 6.06 -17.39 26.42
CA THR A 414 5.23 -17.86 27.55
C THR A 414 5.10 -16.82 28.68
N THR A 415 6.11 -15.97 28.90
CA THR A 415 6.05 -14.86 29.88
C THR A 415 5.06 -13.79 29.41
N LEU A 416 5.08 -13.46 28.12
CA LEU A 416 4.10 -12.58 27.49
C LEU A 416 2.68 -13.18 27.60
N THR A 417 2.52 -14.48 27.34
CA THR A 417 1.21 -15.16 27.41
C THR A 417 0.67 -15.23 28.85
N ARG A 418 1.54 -15.33 29.87
CA ARG A 418 1.15 -15.18 31.29
C ARG A 418 0.60 -13.80 31.58
N GLY A 419 1.26 -12.75 31.09
CA GLY A 419 0.77 -11.38 31.19
C GLY A 419 -0.59 -11.22 30.52
N ILE A 420 -0.77 -11.77 29.32
CA ILE A 420 -2.06 -11.74 28.59
C ILE A 420 -3.17 -12.40 29.41
N GLY A 421 -2.91 -13.59 29.98
CA GLY A 421 -3.88 -14.29 30.83
C GLY A 421 -4.25 -13.52 32.11
N GLU A 422 -3.29 -12.84 32.74
CA GLU A 422 -3.58 -11.94 33.87
C GLU A 422 -4.38 -10.70 33.43
N GLY A 423 -4.06 -10.12 32.27
CA GLY A 423 -4.80 -9.01 31.67
C GLY A 423 -6.25 -9.35 31.26
N LEU A 424 -6.52 -10.64 31.03
CA LEU A 424 -7.85 -11.23 30.76
C LEU A 424 -8.55 -11.81 32.01
N GLU A 425 -7.93 -11.71 33.19
CA GLU A 425 -8.44 -12.25 34.45
C GLU A 425 -8.80 -13.76 34.39
N VAL A 426 -7.95 -14.58 33.75
CA VAL A 426 -8.20 -16.03 33.60
C VAL A 426 -7.78 -16.86 34.82
N ARG A 427 -8.40 -18.04 34.95
CA ARG A 427 -8.29 -18.90 36.12
C ARG A 427 -7.00 -19.72 36.13
N GLY A 428 -6.14 -19.41 37.10
CA GLY A 428 -4.97 -20.21 37.44
C GLY A 428 -3.74 -19.94 36.55
N PRO A 429 -2.59 -20.54 36.87
CA PRO A 429 -1.32 -20.20 36.23
C PRO A 429 -1.27 -20.65 34.77
N VAL A 430 -0.98 -19.70 33.88
CA VAL A 430 -0.65 -19.98 32.48
C VAL A 430 0.74 -20.60 32.38
N THR A 431 0.82 -21.76 31.73
CA THR A 431 2.05 -22.54 31.54
C THR A 431 2.03 -23.13 30.13
N SER A 432 3.13 -23.01 29.38
CA SER A 432 3.23 -23.46 27.99
C SER A 432 2.70 -24.89 27.79
N PRO A 433 1.75 -25.11 26.85
CA PRO A 433 1.04 -26.38 26.65
C PRO A 433 1.83 -27.41 25.81
N THR A 434 3.18 -27.39 25.81
CA THR A 434 4.08 -28.17 24.93
C THR A 434 3.86 -29.69 24.82
N PHE A 435 3.04 -30.28 25.69
CA PHE A 435 2.64 -31.71 25.66
C PHE A 435 1.18 -31.96 25.29
N VAL A 436 0.32 -30.93 25.32
CA VAL A 436 -1.12 -31.01 25.02
C VAL A 436 -1.55 -30.16 23.82
N LEU A 437 -0.60 -29.44 23.20
CA LEU A 437 -0.74 -28.54 22.04
C LEU A 437 -1.61 -27.30 22.31
N ALA A 438 -2.82 -27.46 22.82
CA ALA A 438 -3.71 -26.37 23.23
C ALA A 438 -4.19 -26.52 24.68
N ARG A 439 -4.49 -25.39 25.33
CA ARG A 439 -5.07 -25.35 26.68
C ARG A 439 -5.97 -24.13 26.88
N THR A 440 -7.24 -24.39 27.17
CA THR A 440 -8.20 -23.36 27.58
C THR A 440 -8.04 -23.00 29.05
N HIS A 441 -7.96 -21.70 29.33
CA HIS A 441 -7.95 -21.08 30.64
C HIS A 441 -9.27 -20.28 30.81
N PRO A 442 -10.26 -20.80 31.55
CA PRO A 442 -11.55 -20.12 31.73
C PRO A 442 -11.40 -18.78 32.47
N ALA A 443 -12.21 -17.78 32.12
CA ALA A 443 -12.26 -16.52 32.84
C ALA A 443 -12.69 -16.68 34.33
N LEU A 444 -12.38 -15.66 35.14
CA LEU A 444 -12.86 -15.54 36.52
C LEU A 444 -14.21 -14.79 36.62
N GLY A 445 -14.55 -13.99 35.61
CA GLY A 445 -15.85 -13.31 35.46
C GLY A 445 -16.39 -13.44 34.03
N ASP A 446 -17.19 -12.46 33.57
CA ASP A 446 -17.87 -12.47 32.26
C ASP A 446 -16.96 -12.16 31.04
N GLY A 447 -15.64 -12.27 31.21
CA GLY A 447 -14.65 -12.07 30.14
C GLY A 447 -14.45 -13.33 29.27
N PRO A 448 -13.77 -13.21 28.11
CA PRO A 448 -13.47 -14.35 27.26
C PRO A 448 -12.43 -15.28 27.92
N PRO A 449 -12.53 -16.61 27.73
CA PRO A 449 -11.45 -17.52 28.08
C PRO A 449 -10.23 -17.31 27.17
N LEU A 450 -9.05 -17.67 27.68
CA LEU A 450 -7.80 -17.71 26.91
C LEU A 450 -7.53 -19.14 26.44
N ILE A 451 -7.46 -19.37 25.12
CA ILE A 451 -6.87 -20.58 24.55
C ILE A 451 -5.38 -20.30 24.29
N HIS A 452 -4.50 -20.94 25.07
CA HIS A 452 -3.05 -20.92 24.81
C HIS A 452 -2.69 -22.13 23.94
N VAL A 453 -2.01 -21.89 22.82
CA VAL A 453 -1.50 -22.92 21.89
C VAL A 453 0.04 -22.87 21.86
N ASP A 454 0.69 -24.02 21.76
CA ASP A 454 2.14 -24.18 21.48
C ASP A 454 2.32 -25.00 20.20
N ALA A 455 2.41 -24.29 19.07
CA ALA A 455 2.47 -24.86 17.72
C ALA A 455 3.87 -25.39 17.34
N TYR A 456 4.85 -25.42 18.25
CA TYR A 456 6.25 -25.79 17.98
C TYR A 456 6.45 -27.18 17.34
N ARG A 457 5.45 -28.05 17.40
CA ARG A 457 5.48 -29.42 16.88
C ARG A 457 4.55 -29.69 15.71
N LEU A 458 3.73 -28.72 15.30
CA LEU A 458 2.79 -28.91 14.21
C LEU A 458 3.53 -28.84 12.86
N ALA A 459 3.15 -29.71 11.93
CA ALA A 459 3.75 -29.80 10.61
C ALA A 459 3.18 -28.76 9.63
N ASP A 460 1.86 -28.53 9.69
CA ASP A 460 1.12 -27.52 8.92
C ASP A 460 -0.19 -27.12 9.63
N ALA A 461 -0.99 -26.27 9.00
CA ALA A 461 -2.19 -25.68 9.61
C ALA A 461 -3.35 -26.67 9.84
N HIS A 462 -3.46 -27.77 9.08
CA HIS A 462 -4.59 -28.70 9.25
C HIS A 462 -4.52 -29.44 10.60
N GLU A 463 -3.31 -29.70 11.12
CA GLU A 463 -3.11 -30.25 12.47
C GLU A 463 -3.57 -29.30 13.59
N LEU A 464 -3.86 -28.03 13.26
CA LEU A 464 -4.43 -27.03 14.17
C LEU A 464 -5.95 -26.90 14.02
N GLU A 465 -6.48 -27.04 12.79
CA GLU A 465 -7.93 -27.13 12.52
C GLU A 465 -8.54 -28.35 13.23
N ASP A 466 -7.82 -29.49 13.24
CA ASP A 466 -8.17 -30.73 13.96
C ASP A 466 -8.30 -30.56 15.50
N LEU A 467 -7.94 -29.40 16.08
CA LEU A 467 -8.07 -29.14 17.52
C LEU A 467 -9.43 -28.58 17.97
N ASP A 468 -10.36 -28.29 17.05
CA ASP A 468 -11.74 -27.85 17.32
C ASP A 468 -11.82 -26.67 18.32
N LEU A 469 -11.01 -25.63 18.06
CA LEU A 469 -10.85 -24.48 18.95
C LEU A 469 -12.00 -23.47 18.79
N ASP A 470 -12.62 -23.09 19.89
CA ASP A 470 -13.63 -22.01 19.96
C ASP A 470 -12.97 -20.62 19.77
N PHE A 471 -12.64 -20.26 18.53
CA PHE A 471 -12.08 -18.96 18.17
C PHE A 471 -13.08 -17.82 18.40
N GLU A 472 -14.35 -17.98 18.04
CA GLU A 472 -15.35 -16.91 18.16
C GLU A 472 -15.66 -16.53 19.61
N GLY A 473 -15.66 -17.50 20.53
CA GLY A 473 -15.90 -17.30 21.96
C GLY A 473 -14.67 -16.93 22.80
N SER A 474 -13.45 -17.14 22.29
CA SER A 474 -12.21 -17.04 23.07
C SER A 474 -11.25 -15.95 22.58
N VAL A 475 -10.24 -15.63 23.40
CA VAL A 475 -8.99 -15.05 22.92
C VAL A 475 -8.01 -16.20 22.67
N VAL A 476 -7.34 -16.24 21.52
CA VAL A 476 -6.37 -17.29 21.18
C VAL A 476 -4.96 -16.71 21.13
N VAL A 477 -4.02 -17.32 21.86
CA VAL A 477 -2.59 -16.96 21.83
C VAL A 477 -1.76 -18.18 21.40
N ALA A 478 -1.12 -18.11 20.24
CA ALA A 478 -0.37 -19.20 19.65
C ALA A 478 1.14 -18.95 19.64
N GLU A 479 1.87 -19.65 20.52
CA GLU A 479 3.33 -19.71 20.42
C GLU A 479 3.74 -20.48 19.16
N TRP A 480 4.63 -19.88 18.35
CA TRP A 480 5.15 -20.40 17.08
C TRP A 480 4.14 -20.49 15.91
N GLY A 481 2.92 -19.96 16.04
CA GLY A 481 1.84 -20.13 15.06
C GLY A 481 1.95 -19.40 13.70
N ALA A 482 3.08 -18.77 13.37
CA ALA A 482 3.20 -17.98 12.14
C ALA A 482 3.17 -18.87 10.89
N GLY A 483 2.21 -18.64 9.99
CA GLY A 483 1.95 -19.52 8.84
C GLY A 483 1.34 -20.89 9.18
N LEU A 484 0.87 -21.09 10.42
CA LEU A 484 0.17 -22.30 10.90
C LEU A 484 -1.29 -22.03 11.31
N LEU A 485 -1.78 -20.81 11.07
CA LEU A 485 -3.13 -20.34 11.38
C LEU A 485 -3.74 -19.72 10.12
N ASP A 486 -5.07 -19.81 10.01
CA ASP A 486 -5.80 -19.15 8.94
C ASP A 486 -5.89 -17.63 9.24
N GLU A 487 -4.95 -16.88 8.67
CA GLU A 487 -4.71 -15.44 8.88
C GLU A 487 -5.82 -14.57 8.23
N GLN A 488 -7.07 -14.75 8.67
CA GLN A 488 -8.25 -14.03 8.17
C GLN A 488 -8.75 -12.96 9.13
N GLY A 489 -9.43 -11.94 8.59
CA GLY A 489 -10.04 -10.87 9.38
C GLY A 489 -9.02 -9.94 10.04
N SER A 490 -8.77 -10.14 11.34
CA SER A 490 -7.87 -9.31 12.15
C SER A 490 -7.17 -10.11 13.24
N TRP A 491 -5.84 -10.07 13.25
CA TRP A 491 -4.99 -10.72 14.26
C TRP A 491 -3.80 -9.82 14.63
N VAL A 492 -3.05 -10.21 15.66
CA VAL A 492 -1.78 -9.58 16.05
C VAL A 492 -0.65 -10.58 15.85
N GLU A 493 0.41 -10.24 15.11
CA GLU A 493 1.69 -10.95 15.19
C GLU A 493 2.63 -10.22 16.16
N ILE A 494 3.37 -10.96 16.99
CA ILE A 494 4.40 -10.43 17.88
C ILE A 494 5.71 -11.22 17.66
N VAL A 495 6.68 -10.57 17.01
CA VAL A 495 8.02 -11.12 16.79
C VAL A 495 8.94 -10.64 17.92
N ILE A 496 9.44 -11.58 18.73
CA ILE A 496 10.36 -11.32 19.85
C ILE A 496 11.78 -11.71 19.45
N GLU A 497 12.63 -10.73 19.14
CA GLU A 497 14.05 -10.93 18.85
C GLU A 497 14.91 -11.00 20.12
N ARG A 498 15.96 -11.83 20.06
CA ARG A 498 17.09 -11.85 21.01
C ARG A 498 18.36 -11.36 20.31
N PRO A 499 18.90 -10.16 20.61
CA PRO A 499 20.07 -9.57 19.95
C PRO A 499 21.34 -10.44 19.88
N THR A 500 21.61 -11.27 20.90
CA THR A 500 22.78 -12.17 20.97
C THR A 500 22.40 -13.65 20.99
N GLY A 501 21.22 -13.98 21.53
CA GLY A 501 20.66 -15.33 21.51
C GLY A 501 21.32 -16.32 22.49
N ALA A 502 20.83 -17.56 22.48
CA ALA A 502 21.13 -18.55 23.54
C ALA A 502 22.52 -19.24 23.46
N GLY A 503 23.37 -18.90 22.48
CA GLY A 503 24.60 -19.67 22.18
C GLY A 503 25.88 -18.84 22.06
N ALA A 504 25.86 -17.55 22.39
CA ALA A 504 27.00 -16.65 22.21
C ALA A 504 27.74 -16.35 23.52
N GLY A 505 28.32 -17.37 24.17
CA GLY A 505 29.13 -17.15 25.38
C GLY A 505 29.46 -18.33 26.30
N LEU A 506 29.32 -19.59 25.87
CA LEU A 506 29.65 -20.76 26.70
C LEU A 506 30.69 -21.65 26.00
N ASP A 507 31.86 -21.80 26.64
CA ASP A 507 32.83 -22.84 26.30
C ASP A 507 32.32 -24.22 26.75
N ALA A 508 32.67 -25.27 26.00
CA ALA A 508 32.02 -26.58 26.11
C ALA A 508 32.34 -27.40 27.39
N ASP A 509 33.29 -26.95 28.21
CA ASP A 509 33.78 -27.68 29.39
C ASP A 509 33.19 -27.20 30.74
N ALA A 510 32.27 -26.22 30.73
CA ALA A 510 31.68 -25.63 31.93
C ALA A 510 30.32 -26.27 32.32
N VAL A 511 30.33 -27.54 32.74
CA VAL A 511 29.13 -28.19 33.34
C VAL A 511 28.96 -27.74 34.81
N THR A 512 27.70 -27.61 35.26
CA THR A 512 27.26 -27.11 36.58
C THR A 512 27.46 -25.61 36.87
N LEU A 513 26.66 -24.77 36.21
CA LEU A 513 26.20 -23.49 36.74
C LEU A 513 24.67 -23.39 36.58
N ASP A 514 24.01 -22.59 37.42
CA ASP A 514 22.57 -22.36 37.33
C ASP A 514 22.24 -21.51 36.09
N MET A 515 21.14 -21.85 35.42
CA MET A 515 20.66 -21.13 34.23
C MET A 515 19.88 -19.86 34.59
N SER A 516 19.69 -19.55 35.88
CA SER A 516 19.09 -18.29 36.37
C SER A 516 19.98 -17.07 36.16
N ASP A 517 21.30 -17.20 36.29
CA ASP A 517 22.21 -16.08 36.55
C ASP A 517 22.88 -15.51 35.29
N GLY A 518 22.36 -15.84 34.11
CA GLY A 518 22.78 -15.21 32.84
C GLY A 518 22.38 -13.74 32.79
N PRO A 519 23.19 -12.84 32.18
CA PRO A 519 22.88 -11.42 32.09
C PRO A 519 21.55 -11.20 31.34
N ILE A 520 20.68 -10.36 31.90
CA ILE A 520 19.34 -10.09 31.33
C ILE A 520 19.49 -9.29 30.04
N GLU A 521 19.44 -10.00 28.92
CA GLU A 521 19.44 -9.46 27.56
C GLU A 521 18.13 -8.70 27.26
N PRO A 522 18.18 -7.43 26.79
CA PRO A 522 16.97 -6.73 26.35
C PRO A 522 16.39 -7.41 25.10
N ARG A 523 15.08 -7.63 25.10
CA ARG A 523 14.35 -8.16 23.94
C ARG A 523 13.90 -7.02 23.05
N ARG A 524 13.96 -7.21 21.73
CA ARG A 524 13.26 -6.32 20.79
C ARG A 524 11.96 -6.99 20.39
N ILE A 525 10.87 -6.23 20.42
CA ILE A 525 9.54 -6.73 20.06
C ILE A 525 9.05 -5.92 18.88
N VAL A 526 8.66 -6.61 17.81
CA VAL A 526 7.87 -6.06 16.71
C VAL A 526 6.45 -6.55 16.92
N VAL A 527 5.50 -5.62 17.08
CA VAL A 527 4.07 -5.90 17.23
C VAL A 527 3.38 -5.42 15.96
N THR A 528 2.71 -6.32 15.26
CA THR A 528 2.10 -6.06 13.96
C THR A 528 0.62 -6.41 14.02
N GLY A 529 -0.25 -5.41 13.96
CA GLY A 529 -1.70 -5.59 14.00
C GLY A 529 -2.32 -5.58 12.61
N TYR A 530 -2.99 -6.66 12.22
CA TYR A 530 -3.55 -6.83 10.89
C TYR A 530 -5.05 -6.53 10.86
N GLY A 531 -5.51 -5.88 9.79
CA GLY A 531 -6.93 -5.67 9.50
C GLY A 531 -7.63 -4.59 10.34
N PRO A 532 -8.95 -4.40 10.14
CA PRO A 532 -9.68 -3.22 10.58
C PRO A 532 -9.69 -3.02 12.09
N ARG A 533 -9.68 -4.10 12.89
CA ARG A 533 -9.65 -4.01 14.36
C ARG A 533 -8.36 -3.38 14.89
N TRP A 534 -7.26 -3.54 14.15
CA TRP A 534 -5.92 -3.10 14.55
C TRP A 534 -5.39 -1.92 13.70
N ALA A 535 -6.24 -1.32 12.86
CA ALA A 535 -5.89 -0.16 12.03
C ALA A 535 -5.47 1.09 12.85
N GLY A 536 -5.90 1.20 14.10
CA GLY A 536 -5.46 2.23 15.05
C GLY A 536 -4.13 1.92 15.79
N GLY A 537 -3.52 0.76 15.52
CA GLY A 537 -2.38 0.24 16.30
C GLY A 537 -2.81 -0.67 17.45
N VAL A 538 -1.93 -1.60 17.83
CA VAL A 538 -2.19 -2.66 18.81
C VAL A 538 -2.06 -2.17 20.26
N LEU A 539 -1.19 -1.20 20.51
CA LEU A 539 -0.82 -0.71 21.84
C LEU A 539 -1.42 0.66 22.18
#